data_AF-A0A0J0Y4G6-F1
#
_entry.id   AF-A0A0J0Y4G6-F1
#
_cell.length_a   1.000
_cell.length_b   1.000
_cell.length_c   1.000
_cell.angle_alpha   90.00
_cell.angle_beta   90.00
_cell.angle_gamma   90.00
#
_symmetry.space_group_name_H-M   'P 1'
#
loop_
_entity.id
_entity.type
_entity.pdbx_description
1 polymer ?
#
loop_
_entity_poly.entity_id
_entity_poly.type
_entity_poly.pdbx_seq_one_letter_code
_entity_poly.pdbx_strand_id
1 'polypeptide(L)'
;MKKLATILILSFITIGTWAQNSPLTSYGFRLGLTATPTVGWIKPEQGKTNGLSLGFSYGLMGDFNFAPNYSFSTALTITTINGKSTEANVSPYQGLSSSSNPKAYDLKYKLQYVDLPLTIKLKTVKANDTRWYGQFGLSNSINIGAKQDAVSNGVKVADDTKISDQTSFYRAGLIIGGGGEFDISGNASIMAGLTFNNGFTNIVSDGSRTVKNHYIALNFGVFF
;
A
#
# COMPACT_ATOMS: atom_id res chain seq x y z
N MET A 1 9.64 -29.26 8.42
CA MET A 1 9.53 -27.80 8.17
C MET A 1 10.79 -27.19 7.54
N LYS A 2 12.01 -27.46 8.05
CA LYS A 2 13.26 -26.90 7.47
C LYS A 2 13.48 -27.24 5.98
N LYS A 3 13.20 -28.49 5.56
CA LYS A 3 13.36 -28.94 4.15
C LYS A 3 12.39 -28.25 3.16
N LEU A 4 11.17 -27.91 3.60
CA LEU A 4 10.18 -27.20 2.77
C LEU A 4 10.57 -25.74 2.55
N ALA A 5 11.11 -25.07 3.58
CA ALA A 5 11.63 -23.71 3.45
C ALA A 5 12.83 -23.65 2.48
N THR A 6 13.73 -24.64 2.53
CA THR A 6 14.87 -24.74 1.61
C THR A 6 14.43 -24.95 0.17
N ILE A 7 13.42 -25.79 -0.08
CA ILE A 7 12.86 -26.00 -1.43
C ILE A 7 12.18 -24.72 -1.95
N LEU A 8 11.44 -24.01 -1.08
CA LEU A 8 10.81 -22.74 -1.45
C LEU A 8 11.87 -21.69 -1.83
N ILE A 9 12.94 -21.56 -1.04
CA ILE A 9 14.05 -20.63 -1.29
C ILE A 9 14.80 -21.01 -2.58
N LEU A 10 15.08 -22.30 -2.83
CA LEU A 10 15.71 -22.73 -4.09
C LEU A 10 14.81 -22.51 -5.31
N SER A 11 13.48 -22.63 -5.17
CA SER A 11 12.55 -22.38 -6.27
C SER A 11 12.50 -20.90 -6.70
N PHE A 12 12.74 -19.97 -5.78
CA PHE A 12 12.87 -18.54 -6.12
C PHE A 12 14.19 -18.22 -6.83
N ILE A 13 15.26 -18.99 -6.59
CA ILE A 13 16.57 -18.79 -7.20
C ILE A 13 16.59 -19.27 -8.67
N THR A 14 15.80 -20.28 -9.02
CA THR A 14 15.74 -20.83 -10.40
C THR A 14 15.01 -19.94 -11.41
N ILE A 15 14.36 -18.86 -10.97
CA ILE A 15 13.66 -17.91 -11.87
C ILE A 15 14.67 -16.90 -12.49
N GLY A 16 15.91 -16.86 -12.00
CA GLY A 16 16.93 -15.87 -12.41
C GLY A 16 17.70 -16.15 -13.70
N THR A 17 17.46 -17.25 -14.44
CA THR A 17 18.33 -17.64 -15.58
C THR A 17 17.82 -17.24 -16.97
N TRP A 18 16.86 -16.32 -17.09
CA TRP A 18 16.38 -15.81 -18.38
C TRP A 18 16.63 -14.31 -18.55
N ALA A 19 17.87 -13.88 -18.38
CA ALA A 19 18.33 -12.60 -18.91
C ALA A 19 18.72 -12.76 -20.38
N GLN A 20 17.73 -13.00 -21.25
CA GLN A 20 17.94 -12.90 -22.69
C GLN A 20 17.80 -11.43 -23.09
N ASN A 21 18.96 -10.78 -23.26
CA ASN A 21 19.07 -9.52 -24.00
C ASN A 21 18.45 -9.72 -25.39
N SER A 22 17.26 -9.18 -25.61
CA SER A 22 16.63 -9.13 -26.93
C SER A 22 16.48 -7.66 -27.35
N PRO A 23 16.89 -7.30 -28.57
CA PRO A 23 16.97 -5.91 -29.00
C PRO A 23 15.57 -5.28 -29.12
N LEU A 24 15.29 -4.31 -28.25
CA LEU A 24 14.44 -3.11 -28.44
C LEU A 24 13.01 -3.21 -29.04
N THR A 25 12.44 -4.39 -29.37
CA THR A 25 11.11 -4.45 -30.01
C THR A 25 10.14 -5.54 -29.57
N SER A 26 10.38 -6.32 -28.50
CA SER A 26 9.29 -7.18 -27.96
C SER A 26 9.49 -7.56 -26.51
N TYR A 27 8.80 -6.84 -25.62
CA TYR A 27 8.55 -7.17 -24.21
C TYR A 27 9.80 -7.25 -23.32
N GLY A 28 10.16 -6.11 -22.71
CA GLY A 28 11.26 -5.99 -21.76
C GLY A 28 10.79 -5.65 -20.34
N PHE A 29 11.76 -5.61 -19.42
CA PHE A 29 11.59 -5.06 -18.08
C PHE A 29 11.85 -3.55 -18.09
N ARG A 30 11.02 -2.78 -17.38
CA ARG A 30 11.24 -1.34 -17.16
C ARG A 30 11.33 -1.09 -15.66
N LEU A 31 12.35 -0.35 -15.25
CA LEU A 31 12.51 0.08 -13.86
C LEU A 31 12.26 1.58 -13.77
N GLY A 32 11.63 2.00 -12.68
CA GLY A 32 11.30 3.39 -12.47
C GLY A 32 11.31 3.79 -11.01
N LEU A 33 11.23 5.11 -10.80
CA LEU A 33 11.07 5.73 -9.50
C LEU A 33 9.65 6.28 -9.39
N THR A 34 9.05 6.17 -8.20
CA THR A 34 7.70 6.67 -7.92
C THR A 34 7.71 7.60 -6.72
N ALA A 35 6.86 8.62 -6.76
CA ALA A 35 6.57 9.56 -5.69
C ALA A 35 5.07 9.89 -5.74
N THR A 36 4.34 9.50 -4.70
CA THR A 36 2.89 9.37 -4.77
C THR A 36 2.26 9.92 -3.49
N PRO A 37 1.69 11.13 -3.51
CA PRO A 37 0.85 11.59 -2.41
C PRO A 37 -0.40 10.73 -2.29
N THR A 38 -0.76 10.42 -1.04
CA THR A 38 -1.92 9.57 -0.73
C THR A 38 -2.91 10.29 0.17
N VAL A 39 -4.18 9.94 0.05
CA VAL A 39 -5.27 10.39 0.89
C VAL A 39 -5.95 9.16 1.47
N GLY A 40 -5.66 8.87 2.75
CA GLY A 40 -6.13 7.69 3.46
C GLY A 40 -7.27 7.96 4.43
N TRP A 41 -8.01 6.91 4.76
CA TRP A 41 -8.99 6.90 5.84
C TRP A 41 -9.05 5.55 6.54
N ILE A 42 -9.46 5.57 7.81
CA ILE A 42 -9.65 4.38 8.64
C ILE A 42 -11.15 4.06 8.72
N LYS A 43 -11.51 2.81 8.49
CA LYS A 43 -12.87 2.27 8.59
C LYS A 43 -12.90 1.19 9.68
N PRO A 44 -13.27 1.56 10.92
CA PRO A 44 -13.57 0.57 11.95
C PRO A 44 -14.91 -0.11 11.67
N GLU A 45 -15.04 -1.38 12.04
CA GLU A 45 -16.32 -2.11 12.02
C GLU A 45 -17.26 -1.60 13.12
N GLN A 46 -16.71 -1.35 14.31
CA GLN A 46 -17.42 -0.74 15.44
C GLN A 46 -16.82 0.64 15.73
N GLY A 47 -17.51 1.69 15.28
CA GLY A 47 -17.04 3.06 15.44
C GLY A 47 -17.42 3.97 14.28
N LYS A 48 -16.69 5.07 14.14
CA LYS A 48 -16.88 6.06 13.07
C LYS A 48 -15.57 6.36 12.37
N THR A 49 -15.62 6.49 11.05
CA THR A 49 -14.52 7.04 10.24
C THR A 49 -14.50 8.57 10.41
N ASN A 50 -13.34 9.12 10.79
CA ASN A 50 -13.20 10.55 11.05
C ASN A 50 -12.30 11.23 10.00
N GLY A 51 -12.91 11.56 8.87
CA GLY A 51 -12.27 12.37 7.84
C GLY A 51 -11.11 11.67 7.11
N LEU A 52 -10.44 12.47 6.29
CA LEU A 52 -9.33 12.05 5.44
C LEU A 52 -8.00 12.46 6.07
N SER A 53 -6.93 11.76 5.73
CA SER A 53 -5.57 12.11 6.16
C SER A 53 -4.58 11.94 5.02
N LEU A 54 -3.69 12.93 4.89
CA LEU A 54 -2.63 12.90 3.89
C LEU A 54 -1.55 11.90 4.31
N GLY A 55 -0.99 11.23 3.31
CA GLY A 55 0.17 10.36 3.40
C GLY A 55 1.03 10.50 2.15
N PHE A 56 2.04 9.65 2.05
CA PHE A 56 2.98 9.68 0.94
C PHE A 56 3.58 8.30 0.72
N SER A 57 3.86 7.96 -0.53
CA SER A 57 4.53 6.73 -0.94
C SER A 57 5.65 7.04 -1.90
N TYR A 58 6.80 6.39 -1.74
CA TYR A 58 7.95 6.57 -2.64
C TYR A 58 8.77 5.29 -2.71
N GLY A 59 9.46 5.09 -3.84
CA GLY A 59 10.34 3.94 -4.02
C GLY A 59 10.55 3.58 -5.48
N LEU A 60 10.80 2.29 -5.72
CA LEU A 60 11.06 1.73 -7.04
C LEU A 60 9.80 1.05 -7.57
N MET A 61 9.55 1.16 -8.87
CA MET A 61 8.51 0.39 -9.56
C MET A 61 9.07 -0.34 -10.78
N GLY A 62 8.46 -1.46 -11.11
CA GLY A 62 8.90 -2.36 -12.16
C GLY A 62 7.73 -2.85 -13.00
N ASP A 63 7.85 -2.74 -14.31
CA ASP A 63 6.90 -3.31 -15.27
C ASP A 63 7.59 -4.42 -16.07
N PHE A 64 7.17 -5.66 -15.85
CA PHE A 64 7.54 -6.82 -16.65
C PHE A 64 6.52 -6.96 -17.78
N ASN A 65 6.85 -6.46 -18.96
CA ASN A 65 5.98 -6.61 -20.12
C ASN A 65 6.01 -8.07 -20.57
N PHE A 66 4.84 -8.68 -20.75
CA PHE A 66 4.71 -10.06 -21.24
C PHE A 66 3.88 -10.16 -22.53
N ALA A 67 3.23 -9.07 -22.93
CA ALA A 67 2.56 -8.89 -24.22
C ALA A 67 2.50 -7.38 -24.57
N PRO A 68 2.11 -6.95 -25.79
CA PRO A 68 2.23 -5.55 -26.25
C PRO A 68 1.60 -4.50 -25.35
N ASN A 69 0.50 -4.90 -24.75
CA ASN A 69 -0.39 -4.03 -24.00
C ASN A 69 -0.59 -4.55 -22.56
N TYR A 70 0.23 -5.50 -22.13
CA TYR A 70 0.06 -6.17 -20.84
C TYR A 70 1.39 -6.27 -20.11
N SER A 71 1.41 -5.75 -18.89
CA SER A 71 2.55 -5.81 -18.00
C SER A 71 2.13 -6.42 -16.67
N PHE A 72 2.99 -7.27 -16.12
CA PHE A 72 2.96 -7.53 -14.68
C PHE A 72 3.71 -6.38 -14.02
N SER A 73 3.00 -5.62 -13.18
CA SER A 73 3.50 -4.41 -12.54
C SER A 73 3.63 -4.62 -11.04
N THR A 74 4.82 -4.32 -10.52
CA THR A 74 5.15 -4.43 -9.10
C THR A 74 5.95 -3.19 -8.66
N ALA A 75 6.12 -3.03 -7.35
CA ALA A 75 6.87 -1.92 -6.79
C ALA A 75 7.47 -2.32 -5.44
N LEU A 76 8.53 -1.64 -5.02
CA LEU A 76 9.03 -1.68 -3.66
C LEU A 76 8.99 -0.25 -3.14
N THR A 77 8.00 0.05 -2.31
CA THR A 77 7.76 1.42 -1.83
C THR A 77 7.61 1.48 -0.32
N ILE A 78 8.02 2.61 0.26
CA ILE A 78 7.68 2.97 1.63
C ILE A 78 6.43 3.84 1.59
N THR A 79 5.34 3.35 2.15
CA THR A 79 4.02 3.99 2.12
C THR A 79 3.56 4.37 3.52
N THR A 80 3.30 5.65 3.71
CA THR A 80 2.64 6.17 4.91
C THR A 80 1.14 6.25 4.66
N ILE A 81 0.35 5.54 5.49
CA ILE A 81 -1.11 5.58 5.47
C ILE A 81 -1.57 6.12 6.82
N ASN A 82 -2.05 7.36 6.80
CA ASN A 82 -2.64 8.01 7.96
C ASN A 82 -4.16 7.93 7.92
N GLY A 83 -4.80 8.05 9.07
CA GLY A 83 -6.25 8.28 9.13
C GLY A 83 -6.74 8.38 10.56
N LYS A 84 -7.99 8.84 10.72
CA LYS A 84 -8.60 8.99 12.04
C LYS A 84 -9.90 8.21 12.12
N SER A 85 -10.22 7.75 13.32
CA SER A 85 -11.47 7.05 13.63
C SER A 85 -11.82 7.25 15.10
N THR A 86 -13.11 7.15 15.42
CA THR A 86 -13.57 6.99 16.80
C THR A 86 -13.88 5.52 17.02
N GLU A 87 -13.25 4.91 18.02
CA GLU A 87 -13.40 3.49 18.33
C GLU A 87 -13.62 3.30 19.84
N ALA A 88 -14.34 2.24 20.22
CA ALA A 88 -14.56 1.89 21.62
C ALA A 88 -13.52 0.86 22.09
N ASN A 89 -13.19 0.87 23.39
CA ASN A 89 -12.38 -0.15 24.07
C ASN A 89 -11.06 -0.47 23.35
N VAL A 90 -10.27 0.58 23.12
CA VAL A 90 -9.02 0.52 22.36
C VAL A 90 -7.88 0.06 23.26
N SER A 91 -7.22 -1.04 22.92
CA SER A 91 -5.94 -1.43 23.56
C SER A 91 -4.78 -0.59 22.96
N PRO A 92 -3.81 -0.10 23.76
CA PRO A 92 -3.59 -0.33 25.19
C PRO A 92 -4.28 0.68 26.13
N TYR A 93 -5.09 1.60 25.60
CA TYR A 93 -5.65 2.72 26.39
C TYR A 93 -6.87 2.38 27.24
N GLN A 94 -7.43 1.18 27.05
CA GLN A 94 -8.40 0.62 27.98
C GLN A 94 -7.73 0.45 29.34
N GLY A 95 -8.03 1.35 30.28
CA GLY A 95 -7.61 1.17 31.67
C GLY A 95 -8.31 -0.05 32.28
N LEU A 96 -7.66 -0.68 33.28
CA LEU A 96 -8.23 -1.67 34.20
C LEU A 96 -9.36 -1.07 35.07
N SER A 97 -10.29 -0.32 34.48
CA SER A 97 -11.37 0.35 35.17
C SER A 97 -12.56 -0.59 35.23
N SER A 98 -12.95 -0.99 36.44
CA SER A 98 -14.09 -1.86 36.79
C SER A 98 -15.48 -1.30 36.41
N SER A 99 -15.54 -0.31 35.52
CA SER A 99 -16.76 0.30 35.02
C SER A 99 -17.18 -0.41 33.73
N SER A 100 -18.34 -1.06 33.75
CA SER A 100 -18.96 -1.82 32.64
C SER A 100 -19.34 -1.01 31.39
N ASN A 101 -18.95 0.28 31.30
CA ASN A 101 -19.37 1.17 30.22
C ASN A 101 -18.24 1.32 29.19
N PRO A 102 -18.51 1.07 27.89
CA PRO A 102 -17.52 1.23 26.84
C PRO A 102 -17.07 2.69 26.72
N LYS A 103 -15.75 2.92 26.69
CA LYS A 103 -15.16 4.26 26.48
C LYS A 103 -14.79 4.45 25.01
N ALA A 104 -15.23 5.57 24.45
CA ALA A 104 -14.87 5.99 23.10
C ALA A 104 -13.54 6.76 23.11
N TYR A 105 -12.72 6.51 22.09
CA TYR A 105 -11.45 7.17 21.86
C TYR A 105 -11.40 7.67 20.42
N ASP A 106 -11.03 8.93 20.24
CA ASP A 106 -10.65 9.49 18.95
C ASP A 106 -9.19 9.16 18.69
N LEU A 107 -8.98 8.32 17.69
CA LEU A 107 -7.69 7.77 17.32
C LEU A 107 -7.20 8.43 16.04
N LYS A 108 -5.91 8.74 16.00
CA LYS A 108 -5.19 9.11 14.78
C LYS A 108 -4.09 8.11 14.54
N TYR A 109 -4.29 7.25 13.56
CA TYR A 109 -3.33 6.25 13.12
C TYR A 109 -2.30 6.88 12.19
N LYS A 110 -1.02 6.59 12.46
CA LYS A 110 0.13 6.95 11.61
C LYS A 110 0.89 5.67 11.30
N LEU A 111 0.56 5.03 10.18
CA LEU A 111 1.07 3.72 9.81
C LEU A 111 2.05 3.84 8.64
N GLN A 112 3.12 3.06 8.69
CA GLN A 112 4.14 3.00 7.67
C GLN A 112 4.36 1.55 7.24
N TYR A 113 4.35 1.32 5.93
CA TYR A 113 4.45 0.00 5.32
C TYR A 113 5.55 -0.05 4.27
N VAL A 114 6.18 -1.22 4.14
CA VAL A 114 6.87 -1.63 2.92
C VAL A 114 5.84 -2.31 2.03
N ASP A 115 5.56 -1.74 0.88
CA ASP A 115 4.58 -2.27 -0.07
C ASP A 115 5.28 -3.02 -1.22
N LEU A 116 4.69 -4.16 -1.56
CA LEU A 116 5.01 -5.01 -2.71
C LEU A 116 3.72 -5.37 -3.46
N PRO A 117 3.15 -4.43 -4.25
CA PRO A 117 1.97 -4.72 -5.04
C PRO A 117 2.27 -5.75 -6.14
N LEU A 118 1.29 -6.60 -6.43
CA LEU A 118 1.32 -7.60 -7.50
C LEU A 118 0.10 -7.32 -8.38
N THR A 119 0.33 -6.67 -9.51
CA THR A 119 -0.76 -6.14 -10.35
C THR A 119 -0.54 -6.43 -11.82
N ILE A 120 -1.63 -6.42 -12.58
CA ILE A 120 -1.61 -6.41 -14.03
C ILE A 120 -1.92 -4.99 -14.49
N LYS A 121 -1.11 -4.49 -15.41
CA LYS A 121 -1.28 -3.19 -16.06
C LYS A 121 -1.63 -3.42 -17.53
N LEU A 122 -2.80 -2.94 -17.92
CA LEU A 122 -3.36 -2.99 -19.26
C LEU A 122 -3.11 -1.64 -19.91
N LYS A 123 -2.37 -1.58 -21.01
CA LYS A 123 -1.95 -0.35 -21.68
C LYS A 123 -2.67 -0.20 -23.01
N THR A 124 -3.08 0.99 -23.40
CA THR A 124 -3.57 1.25 -24.76
C THR A 124 -2.41 1.19 -25.75
N VAL A 125 -2.74 1.14 -27.05
CA VAL A 125 -1.76 1.40 -28.09
C VAL A 125 -1.21 2.83 -27.90
N LYS A 126 0.08 2.99 -28.19
CA LYS A 126 0.77 4.28 -28.08
C LYS A 126 0.29 5.20 -29.20
N ALA A 127 -0.10 6.43 -28.85
CA ALA A 127 -0.47 7.49 -29.78
C ALA A 127 0.23 8.78 -29.38
N ASN A 128 1.03 9.37 -30.29
CA ASN A 128 1.75 10.64 -30.08
C ASN A 128 2.50 10.69 -28.73
N ASP A 129 3.40 9.73 -28.50
CA ASP A 129 4.18 9.61 -27.27
C ASP A 129 3.41 9.43 -25.97
N THR A 130 2.10 9.19 -26.08
CA THR A 130 1.21 8.95 -24.94
C THR A 130 0.63 7.55 -25.01
N ARG A 131 0.46 6.93 -23.84
CA ARG A 131 -0.35 5.72 -23.68
C ARG A 131 -1.14 5.80 -22.39
N TRP A 132 -2.36 5.30 -22.41
CA TRP A 132 -3.19 5.20 -21.22
C TRP A 132 -3.06 3.80 -20.64
N TYR A 133 -3.29 3.66 -19.34
CA TYR A 133 -3.31 2.36 -18.70
C TYR A 133 -4.42 2.24 -17.68
N GLY A 134 -4.92 1.01 -17.53
CA GLY A 134 -5.64 0.54 -16.36
C GLY A 134 -4.76 -0.41 -15.56
N GLN A 135 -4.91 -0.42 -14.24
CA GLN A 135 -4.13 -1.28 -13.36
C GLN A 135 -5.05 -1.94 -12.34
N PHE A 136 -4.87 -3.25 -12.15
CA PHE A 136 -5.67 -4.04 -11.22
C PHE A 136 -4.83 -5.14 -10.57
N GLY A 137 -5.06 -5.41 -9.29
CA GLY A 137 -4.43 -6.54 -8.61
C GLY A 137 -4.42 -6.39 -7.11
N LEU A 138 -3.42 -6.99 -6.44
CA LEU A 138 -3.33 -7.01 -4.98
C LEU A 138 -2.20 -6.10 -4.49
N SER A 139 -2.45 -5.38 -3.41
CA SER A 139 -1.39 -4.76 -2.60
C SER A 139 -1.01 -5.68 -1.46
N ASN A 140 0.29 -5.92 -1.30
CA ASN A 140 0.87 -6.59 -0.13
C ASN A 140 1.69 -5.58 0.64
N SER A 141 1.42 -5.42 1.92
CA SER A 141 1.99 -4.37 2.76
C SER A 141 2.52 -4.98 4.04
N ILE A 142 3.79 -4.73 4.36
CA ILE A 142 4.44 -5.16 5.61
C ILE A 142 4.62 -3.95 6.51
N ASN A 143 4.06 -3.99 7.72
CA ASN A 143 4.17 -2.89 8.68
C ASN A 143 5.62 -2.77 9.17
N ILE A 144 6.17 -1.56 9.06
CA ILE A 144 7.49 -1.21 9.58
C ILE A 144 7.43 -0.09 10.63
N GLY A 145 6.28 0.57 10.75
CA GLY A 145 6.05 1.63 11.70
C GLY A 145 4.57 1.77 12.01
N ALA A 146 4.25 1.90 13.30
CA ALA A 146 2.89 2.16 13.74
C ALA A 146 2.93 3.07 14.97
N LYS A 147 2.34 4.26 14.81
CA LYS A 147 2.13 5.22 15.89
C LYS A 147 0.67 5.64 15.95
N GLN A 148 0.24 6.08 17.13
CA GLN A 148 -1.13 6.49 17.36
C GLN A 148 -1.21 7.64 18.35
N ASP A 149 -2.02 8.64 18.01
CA ASP A 149 -2.50 9.64 18.97
C ASP A 149 -3.90 9.19 19.43
N ALA A 150 -4.19 9.31 20.73
CA ALA A 150 -5.48 8.95 21.29
C ALA A 150 -6.01 10.04 22.21
N VAL A 151 -7.27 10.43 21.99
CA VAL A 151 -8.00 11.41 22.79
C VAL A 151 -9.29 10.78 23.30
N SER A 152 -9.60 10.95 24.58
CA SER A 152 -10.88 10.51 25.16
C SER A 152 -11.51 11.65 25.94
N ASN A 153 -12.77 11.97 25.65
CA ASN A 153 -13.49 13.11 26.25
C ASN A 153 -12.69 14.44 26.24
N GLY A 154 -11.98 14.71 25.15
CA GLY A 154 -11.16 15.92 25.00
C GLY A 154 -9.81 15.90 25.72
N VAL A 155 -9.51 14.84 26.49
CA VAL A 155 -8.21 14.65 27.16
C VAL A 155 -7.31 13.78 26.29
N LYS A 156 -6.09 14.25 26.02
CA LYS A 156 -5.05 13.44 25.35
C LYS A 156 -4.63 12.30 26.27
N VAL A 157 -4.88 11.07 25.85
CA VAL A 157 -4.48 9.83 26.55
C VAL A 157 -3.16 9.30 26.00
N ALA A 158 -2.89 9.55 24.71
CA ALA A 158 -1.63 9.20 24.07
C ALA A 158 -1.27 10.22 23.00
N ASP A 159 0.02 10.53 22.88
CA ASP A 159 0.58 11.40 21.86
C ASP A 159 1.75 10.67 21.20
N ASP A 160 1.67 10.45 19.89
CA ASP A 160 2.67 9.78 19.05
C ASP A 160 3.20 8.44 19.62
N THR A 161 2.34 7.70 20.31
CA THR A 161 2.73 6.47 21.01
C THR A 161 2.90 5.32 20.04
N LYS A 162 3.99 4.55 20.19
CA LYS A 162 4.26 3.37 19.37
C LYS A 162 3.25 2.27 19.67
N ILE A 163 2.55 1.79 18.64
CA ILE A 163 1.53 0.74 18.73
C ILE A 163 1.83 -0.44 17.81
N SER A 164 3.11 -0.71 17.57
CA SER A 164 3.56 -1.81 16.68
C SER A 164 3.04 -3.17 17.14
N ASP A 165 2.92 -3.40 18.46
CA ASP A 165 2.45 -4.68 19.00
C ASP A 165 0.93 -4.86 18.82
N GLN A 166 0.18 -3.75 18.74
CA GLN A 166 -1.27 -3.70 18.55
C GLN A 166 -1.67 -3.52 17.07
N THR A 167 -0.69 -3.49 16.17
CA THR A 167 -0.90 -3.35 14.72
C THR A 167 -0.55 -4.66 14.02
N SER A 168 -1.38 -5.07 13.08
CA SER A 168 -1.11 -6.24 12.24
C SER A 168 0.17 -6.04 11.43
N PHE A 169 1.05 -7.04 11.46
CA PHE A 169 2.29 -7.04 10.68
C PHE A 169 2.04 -6.98 9.17
N TYR A 170 1.00 -7.65 8.70
CA TYR A 170 0.69 -7.75 7.27
C TYR A 170 -0.67 -7.13 6.97
N ARG A 171 -0.71 -6.41 5.84
CA ARG A 171 -1.92 -5.86 5.26
C ARG A 171 -2.02 -6.28 3.80
N ALA A 172 -3.21 -6.71 3.40
CA ALA A 172 -3.56 -6.94 2.01
C ALA A 172 -4.73 -6.03 1.58
N GLY A 173 -4.73 -5.71 0.30
CA GLY A 173 -5.74 -4.85 -0.31
C GLY A 173 -5.88 -5.13 -1.80
N LEU A 174 -6.95 -4.61 -2.38
CA LEU A 174 -7.19 -4.61 -3.81
C LEU A 174 -6.79 -3.26 -4.39
N ILE A 175 -6.02 -3.27 -5.46
CA ILE A 175 -5.65 -2.10 -6.25
C ILE A 175 -6.55 -2.04 -7.48
N ILE A 176 -7.13 -0.86 -7.71
CA ILE A 176 -7.70 -0.49 -9.00
C ILE A 176 -7.25 0.94 -9.33
N GLY A 177 -6.79 1.17 -10.54
CA GLY A 177 -6.29 2.48 -10.94
C GLY A 177 -6.16 2.62 -12.44
N GLY A 178 -5.77 3.81 -12.84
CA GLY A 178 -5.46 4.11 -14.23
C GLY A 178 -4.75 5.45 -14.36
N GLY A 179 -4.14 5.67 -15.52
CA GLY A 179 -3.32 6.85 -15.76
C GLY A 179 -2.78 6.92 -17.18
N GLY A 180 -1.86 7.84 -17.39
CA GLY A 180 -1.11 8.01 -18.63
C GLY A 180 0.39 7.82 -18.40
N GLU A 181 1.07 7.25 -19.40
CA GLU A 181 2.52 7.30 -19.54
C GLU A 181 2.85 8.15 -20.77
N PHE A 182 3.84 9.03 -20.63
CA PHE A 182 4.28 9.99 -21.62
C PHE A 182 5.78 9.80 -21.85
N ASP A 183 6.17 9.45 -23.07
CA ASP A 183 7.56 9.23 -23.43
C ASP A 183 8.26 10.59 -23.62
N ILE A 184 9.45 10.76 -23.04
CA ILE A 184 10.18 12.05 -23.00
C ILE A 184 11.42 11.98 -23.87
N SER A 185 12.16 10.87 -23.78
CA SER A 185 13.40 10.70 -24.53
C SER A 185 13.74 9.22 -24.59
N GLY A 186 13.96 8.67 -25.79
CA GLY A 186 14.48 7.31 -26.01
C GLY A 186 13.83 6.21 -25.15
N ASN A 187 14.39 5.97 -23.97
CA ASN A 187 13.99 4.97 -22.99
C ASN A 187 13.22 5.52 -21.76
N ALA A 188 13.20 6.84 -21.55
CA ALA A 188 12.57 7.49 -20.42
C ALA A 188 11.12 7.91 -20.67
N SER A 189 10.25 7.65 -19.70
CA SER A 189 8.84 8.11 -19.73
C SER A 189 8.37 8.58 -18.35
N ILE A 190 7.56 9.63 -18.29
CA ILE A 190 6.82 10.00 -17.07
C ILE A 190 5.49 9.24 -17.02
N MET A 191 5.06 8.87 -15.81
CA MET A 191 3.76 8.30 -15.51
C MET A 191 3.01 9.22 -14.56
N ALA A 192 1.72 9.44 -14.84
CA ALA A 192 0.79 10.10 -13.93
C ALA A 192 -0.54 9.33 -13.89
N GLY A 193 -1.13 9.15 -12.71
CA GLY A 193 -2.40 8.43 -12.61
C GLY A 193 -3.07 8.49 -11.25
N LEU A 194 -4.24 7.86 -11.15
CA LEU A 194 -4.99 7.71 -9.92
C LEU A 194 -5.08 6.23 -9.55
N THR A 195 -4.98 5.92 -8.27
CA THR A 195 -5.20 4.57 -7.76
C THR A 195 -6.03 4.59 -6.51
N PHE A 196 -7.00 3.69 -6.43
CA PHE A 196 -7.71 3.35 -5.23
C PHE A 196 -7.18 2.03 -4.68
N ASN A 197 -6.76 2.06 -3.42
CA ASN A 197 -6.37 0.88 -2.66
C ASN A 197 -7.42 0.56 -1.61
N ASN A 198 -8.11 -0.56 -1.80
CA ASN A 198 -9.12 -1.08 -0.89
C ASN A 198 -8.51 -2.15 0.03
N GLY A 199 -8.01 -1.74 1.20
CA GLY A 199 -7.52 -2.66 2.23
C GLY A 199 -8.64 -3.53 2.80
N PHE A 200 -8.46 -4.85 2.80
CA PHE A 200 -9.49 -5.79 3.27
C PHE A 200 -9.09 -6.58 4.51
N THR A 201 -7.80 -6.57 4.89
CA THR A 201 -7.29 -7.19 6.12
C THR A 201 -7.47 -6.27 7.32
N ASN A 202 -7.58 -6.87 8.51
CA ASN A 202 -7.59 -6.13 9.77
C ASN A 202 -6.21 -5.51 10.06
N ILE A 203 -6.15 -4.22 10.38
CA ILE A 203 -4.91 -3.51 10.70
C ILE A 203 -4.58 -3.52 12.20
N VAL A 204 -5.54 -3.89 13.06
CA VAL A 204 -5.31 -4.07 14.49
C VAL A 204 -5.17 -5.55 14.84
N SER A 205 -4.34 -5.85 15.84
CA SER A 205 -4.04 -7.23 16.29
C SER A 205 -4.72 -7.59 17.62
N ASP A 206 -5.54 -6.70 18.19
CA ASP A 206 -6.16 -6.87 19.51
C ASP A 206 -7.23 -7.97 19.59
N GLY A 207 -7.71 -8.47 18.44
CA GLY A 207 -8.70 -9.54 18.33
C GLY A 207 -10.12 -9.16 18.75
N SER A 208 -10.31 -8.00 19.39
CA SER A 208 -11.62 -7.51 19.84
C SER A 208 -12.28 -6.61 18.80
N ARG A 209 -11.52 -6.07 17.84
CA ARG A 209 -11.99 -5.11 16.86
C ARG A 209 -11.46 -5.40 15.47
N THR A 210 -12.28 -5.09 14.47
CA THR A 210 -11.85 -5.06 13.08
C THR A 210 -11.73 -3.62 12.62
N VAL A 211 -10.56 -3.27 12.13
CA VAL A 211 -10.28 -1.95 11.59
C VAL A 211 -9.58 -2.13 10.24
N LYS A 212 -10.06 -1.45 9.21
CA LYS A 212 -9.49 -1.48 7.86
C LYS A 212 -9.05 -0.08 7.46
N ASN A 213 -8.09 0.02 6.57
CA ASN A 213 -7.68 1.29 5.98
C ASN A 213 -7.67 1.24 4.46
N HIS A 214 -8.09 2.34 3.87
CA HIS A 214 -8.16 2.53 2.44
C HIS A 214 -7.43 3.82 2.09
N TYR A 215 -6.96 3.94 0.85
CA TYR A 215 -6.41 5.21 0.38
C TYR A 215 -6.63 5.39 -1.11
N ILE A 216 -6.68 6.66 -1.51
CA ILE A 216 -6.52 7.10 -2.89
C ILE A 216 -5.10 7.62 -3.05
N ALA A 217 -4.47 7.35 -4.18
CA ALA A 217 -3.11 7.72 -4.51
C ALA A 217 -3.07 8.48 -5.84
N LEU A 218 -2.38 9.62 -5.85
CA LEU A 218 -2.02 10.34 -7.06
C LEU A 218 -0.62 9.89 -7.44
N ASN A 219 -0.52 8.96 -8.38
CA ASN A 219 0.75 8.36 -8.75
C ASN A 219 1.51 9.27 -9.69
N PHE A 220 2.77 9.56 -9.34
CA PHE A 220 3.73 10.15 -10.26
C PHE A 220 4.97 9.27 -10.29
N GLY A 221 5.56 9.11 -11.47
CA GLY A 221 6.85 8.46 -11.55
C GLY A 221 7.52 8.56 -12.91
N VAL A 222 8.71 8.00 -12.98
CA VAL A 222 9.58 8.03 -14.16
C VAL A 222 10.11 6.62 -14.38
N PHE A 223 9.93 6.09 -15.58
CA PHE A 223 10.56 4.85 -16.04
C PHE A 223 11.81 5.17 -16.86
N PHE A 224 12.78 4.26 -16.82
CA PHE A 224 14.05 4.30 -17.57
C PHE A 224 14.28 2.99 -18.35
#